data_AF-A0A2A2HP05-F1
#
_entry.id   AF-A0A2A2HP05-F1
#
_cell.length_a   1.000
_cell.length_b   1.000
_cell.length_c   1.000
_cell.angle_alpha   90.00
_cell.angle_beta   90.00
_cell.angle_gamma   90.00
#
_symmetry.space_group_name_H-M   'P 1'
#
loop_
_entity.id
_entity.type
_entity.pdbx_description
1 polymer ?
#
loop_
_entity_poly.entity_id
_entity_poly.type
_entity_poly.pdbx_seq_one_letter_code
_entity_poly.pdbx_strand_id
1 'polypeptide(L)'
;MFSTKTGYEQLDERIAKTKENKEHLLKVLILPEIPLHNNAAELAARAKVRKRDVSLQTITEEGTKANDTFMTIVQTAKKLDVSAYQYICDRVSSIFEMPSLAQLIREKSSISRN
;
A
#
# COMPACT_ATOMS: atom_id res chain seq x y z
N MET A 1 20.67 -1.95 -22.21
CA MET A 1 20.08 -1.47 -20.94
C MET A 1 20.06 -2.54 -19.87
N PHE A 2 19.31 -3.66 -20.00
CA PHE A 2 19.20 -4.68 -18.95
C PHE A 2 20.32 -5.74 -18.91
N SER A 3 21.34 -5.68 -19.76
CA SER A 3 22.41 -6.70 -19.78
C SER A 3 23.77 -6.11 -20.14
N THR A 4 23.87 -4.78 -20.11
CA THR A 4 25.12 -4.09 -20.34
C THR A 4 26.08 -4.40 -19.21
N LYS A 5 27.32 -4.74 -19.53
CA LYS A 5 28.42 -4.86 -18.58
C LYS A 5 29.32 -3.65 -18.74
N THR A 6 29.54 -2.97 -17.63
CA THR A 6 30.26 -1.69 -17.59
C THR A 6 31.68 -1.86 -17.06
N GLY A 7 31.96 -2.97 -16.38
CA GLY A 7 33.23 -3.20 -15.70
C GLY A 7 33.32 -2.50 -14.34
N TYR A 8 32.31 -1.71 -13.97
CA TYR A 8 32.17 -1.14 -12.63
C TYR A 8 31.20 -1.99 -11.82
N GLU A 9 31.73 -2.70 -10.83
CA GLU A 9 31.02 -3.72 -10.06
C GLU A 9 29.68 -3.23 -9.49
N GLN A 10 29.69 -2.08 -8.80
CA GLN A 10 28.46 -1.54 -8.19
C GLN A 10 27.38 -1.23 -9.22
N LEU A 11 27.75 -0.75 -10.42
CA LEU A 11 26.78 -0.48 -11.48
C LEU A 11 26.29 -1.77 -12.12
N ASP A 12 27.18 -2.74 -12.34
CA ASP A 12 26.84 -4.05 -12.88
C ASP A 12 25.88 -4.82 -11.95
N GLU A 13 26.02 -4.69 -10.62
CA GLU A 13 25.06 -5.19 -9.64
C GLU A 13 23.68 -4.55 -9.78
N ARG A 14 23.61 -3.23 -9.96
CA ARG A 14 22.31 -2.53 -10.12
C ARG A 14 21.64 -2.91 -11.44
N ILE A 15 22.41 -3.09 -12.52
CA ILE A 15 21.90 -3.57 -13.80
C ILE A 15 21.35 -4.99 -13.64
N ALA A 16 22.03 -5.87 -12.90
CA ALA A 16 21.55 -7.22 -12.63
C ALA A 16 20.22 -7.22 -11.87
N LYS A 17 20.10 -6.47 -10.77
CA LYS A 17 18.84 -6.32 -10.02
C LYS A 17 17.71 -5.75 -10.88
N THR A 18 18.03 -4.78 -11.74
CA THR A 18 17.06 -4.19 -12.67
C THR A 18 16.61 -5.19 -13.74
N LYS A 19 17.52 -6.06 -14.20
CA LYS A 19 17.21 -7.16 -15.13
C LYS A 19 16.29 -8.19 -14.49
N GLU A 20 16.55 -8.58 -13.23
CA GLU A 20 15.71 -9.50 -12.46
C GLU A 20 14.29 -8.94 -12.28
N ASN A 21 14.16 -7.63 -12.07
CA ASN A 21 12.85 -6.98 -11.88
C ASN A 21 12.20 -6.46 -13.19
N LYS A 22 12.75 -6.82 -14.36
CA LYS A 22 12.33 -6.27 -15.65
C LYS A 22 10.83 -6.44 -15.92
N GLU A 23 10.26 -7.60 -15.59
CA GLU A 23 8.85 -7.88 -15.86
C GLU A 23 7.90 -6.93 -15.12
N HIS A 24 8.20 -6.63 -13.85
CA HIS A 24 7.40 -5.68 -13.06
C HIS A 24 7.61 -4.26 -13.54
N LEU A 25 8.86 -3.86 -13.84
CA LEU A 25 9.19 -2.52 -14.32
C LEU A 25 8.54 -2.19 -15.67
N LEU A 26 8.34 -3.20 -16.52
CA LEU A 26 7.70 -3.06 -17.83
C LEU A 26 6.21 -3.40 -17.84
N LYS A 27 5.59 -3.63 -16.67
CA LYS A 27 4.17 -4.00 -16.59
C LYS A 27 3.23 -2.97 -17.21
N VAL A 28 3.62 -1.69 -17.17
CA VAL A 28 2.90 -0.57 -17.80
C VAL A 28 2.71 -0.73 -19.32
N LEU A 29 3.57 -1.50 -20.00
CA LEU A 29 3.42 -1.78 -21.44
C LEU A 29 2.21 -2.69 -21.73
N ILE A 30 1.76 -3.45 -20.73
CA ILE A 30 0.59 -4.34 -20.82
C ILE A 30 -0.63 -3.67 -20.17
N LEU A 31 -0.41 -2.92 -19.09
CA LEU A 31 -1.44 -2.24 -18.30
C LEU A 31 -1.12 -0.74 -18.23
N PRO A 32 -1.45 0.04 -19.28
CA PRO A 32 -1.07 1.45 -19.39
C PRO A 32 -1.68 2.34 -18.31
N GLU A 33 -2.74 1.89 -17.64
CA GLU A 33 -3.35 2.55 -16.49
C GLU A 33 -2.49 2.52 -15.23
N ILE A 34 -1.50 1.62 -15.14
CA ILE A 34 -0.58 1.55 -13.99
C ILE A 34 0.47 2.65 -14.13
N PRO A 35 0.69 3.48 -13.09
CA PRO A 35 1.72 4.50 -13.15
C PRO A 35 3.12 3.88 -13.21
N LEU A 36 4.02 4.48 -14.01
CA LEU A 36 5.44 4.11 -14.07
C LEU A 36 6.19 4.39 -12.76
N HIS A 37 5.65 5.26 -11.91
CA HIS A 37 6.22 5.61 -10.61
C HIS A 37 5.52 4.87 -9.46
N ASN A 38 6.23 4.68 -8.36
CA ASN A 38 5.75 4.04 -7.14
C ASN A 38 5.21 5.03 -6.07
N ASN A 39 5.02 6.32 -6.42
CA ASN A 39 4.66 7.40 -5.47
C ASN A 39 3.55 7.02 -4.49
N ALA A 40 2.47 6.37 -4.96
CA ALA A 40 1.36 5.96 -4.11
C ALA A 40 1.79 4.92 -3.05
N ALA A 41 2.67 3.99 -3.41
CA ALA A 41 3.23 3.00 -2.49
C ALA A 41 4.18 3.66 -1.49
N GLU A 42 5.03 4.59 -1.93
CA GLU A 42 5.94 5.34 -1.05
C GLU A 42 5.18 6.21 -0.04
N LEU A 43 4.13 6.91 -0.48
CA LEU A 43 3.25 7.69 0.40
C LEU A 43 2.57 6.81 1.45
N ALA A 44 2.11 5.60 1.07
CA ALA A 44 1.53 4.65 1.99
C ALA A 44 2.56 4.15 3.03
N ALA A 45 3.77 3.81 2.59
CA ALA A 45 4.86 3.43 3.50
C ALA A 45 5.22 4.56 4.47
N ARG A 46 5.24 5.81 3.98
CA ARG A 46 5.52 7.00 4.79
C ARG A 46 4.48 7.22 5.89
N ALA A 47 3.23 6.81 5.69
CA ALA A 47 2.20 6.90 6.74
C ALA A 47 2.59 6.07 7.98
N LYS A 48 3.13 4.85 7.78
CA LYS A 48 3.61 4.00 8.88
C LYS A 48 4.81 4.63 9.59
N VAL A 49 5.77 5.17 8.83
CA VAL A 49 6.95 5.84 9.39
C VAL A 49 6.56 7.04 10.24
N ARG A 50 5.66 7.91 9.75
CA ARG A 50 5.14 9.06 10.52
C ARG A 50 4.39 8.64 11.78
N LYS A 51 3.60 7.56 11.71
CA LYS A 51 2.90 7.05 12.89
C LYS A 51 3.89 6.59 13.98
N ARG A 52 4.96 5.90 13.59
CA ARG A 52 6.03 5.49 14.51
C ARG A 52 6.81 6.68 15.06
N ASP A 53 7.04 7.70 14.24
CA ASP A 53 7.72 8.92 14.68
C ASP A 53 6.95 9.62 15.80
N VAL A 54 5.61 9.70 15.68
CA VAL A 54 4.75 10.33 16.68
C VAL A 54 4.45 9.43 17.89
N SER A 55 4.28 8.12 17.69
CA SER A 55 3.81 7.19 18.73
C SER A 55 4.90 6.25 19.27
N LEU A 56 6.16 6.45 18.87
CA LEU A 56 7.30 5.58 19.16
C LEU A 56 7.06 4.12 18.74
N GLN A 57 7.84 3.21 19.31
CA GLN A 57 7.78 1.77 19.05
C GLN A 57 6.74 1.12 19.96
N THR A 58 6.15 0.03 19.47
CA THR A 58 5.30 -0.85 20.27
C THR A 58 6.17 -1.75 21.15
N ILE A 59 5.73 -1.99 22.39
CA ILE A 59 6.47 -2.81 23.36
C ILE A 59 6.08 -4.29 23.23
N THR A 60 4.80 -4.57 22.97
CA THR A 60 4.28 -5.94 22.87
C THR A 60 3.85 -6.29 21.46
N GLU A 61 3.74 -7.59 21.19
CA GLU A 61 3.19 -8.10 19.95
C GLU A 61 1.72 -7.67 19.75
N GLU A 62 0.91 -7.67 20.81
CA GLU A 62 -0.48 -7.21 20.70
C GLU A 62 -0.56 -5.73 20.35
N GLY A 63 0.31 -4.90 20.92
CA GLY A 63 0.41 -3.48 20.57
C GLY A 63 0.80 -3.28 19.11
N THR A 64 1.74 -4.08 18.61
CA THR A 64 2.15 -4.08 17.20
C THR A 64 0.98 -4.45 16.29
N LYS A 65 0.28 -5.54 16.63
CA LYS A 65 -0.89 -6.02 15.89
C LYS A 65 -2.02 -5.01 15.90
N ALA A 66 -2.30 -4.36 17.03
CA ALA A 66 -3.31 -3.32 17.14
C ALA A 66 -2.96 -2.13 16.23
N ASN A 67 -1.72 -1.62 16.29
CA ASN A 67 -1.29 -0.49 15.46
C ASN A 67 -1.37 -0.81 13.96
N ASP A 68 -0.87 -1.98 13.54
CA ASP A 68 -0.95 -2.41 12.14
C ASP A 68 -2.41 -2.59 11.67
N THR A 69 -3.28 -3.10 12.53
CA THR A 69 -4.71 -3.26 12.23
C THR A 69 -5.40 -1.90 12.05
N PHE A 70 -5.25 -0.98 13.01
CA PHE A 70 -5.86 0.35 12.91
C PHE A 70 -5.29 1.16 11.74
N MET A 71 -3.98 1.08 11.49
CA MET A 71 -3.38 1.71 10.31
C MET A 71 -3.98 1.16 9.02
N THR A 72 -4.17 -0.17 8.92
CA THR A 72 -4.81 -0.79 7.76
C THR A 72 -6.25 -0.29 7.57
N ILE A 73 -7.04 -0.23 8.64
CA ILE A 73 -8.43 0.28 8.60
C ILE A 73 -8.45 1.73 8.12
N VAL A 74 -7.65 2.61 8.73
CA VAL A 74 -7.62 4.05 8.39
C VAL A 74 -7.18 4.27 6.95
N GLN A 75 -6.10 3.63 6.49
CA GLN A 75 -5.62 3.79 5.11
C GLN A 75 -6.60 3.22 4.09
N THR A 76 -7.26 2.10 4.40
CA THR A 76 -8.26 1.49 3.51
C THR A 76 -9.51 2.35 3.41
N ALA A 77 -10.05 2.81 4.55
CA ALA A 77 -11.18 3.74 4.58
C ALA A 77 -10.88 5.00 3.76
N LYS A 78 -9.68 5.58 3.94
CA LYS A 78 -9.25 6.74 3.15
C LYS A 78 -9.23 6.47 1.63
N LYS A 79 -8.73 5.30 1.18
CA LYS A 79 -8.74 4.93 -0.24
C LYS A 79 -10.16 4.73 -0.81
N LEU A 80 -11.10 4.34 0.05
CA LEU A 80 -12.50 4.15 -0.31
C LEU A 80 -13.32 5.42 -0.22
N ASP A 81 -12.74 6.52 0.26
CA ASP A 81 -13.41 7.79 0.56
C ASP A 81 -14.47 7.65 1.68
N VAL A 82 -14.14 6.83 2.67
CA VAL A 82 -14.96 6.58 3.87
C VAL A 82 -14.30 7.25 5.07
N SER A 83 -15.10 7.93 5.90
CA SER A 83 -14.62 8.48 7.17
C SER A 83 -14.17 7.36 8.10
N ALA A 84 -12.87 7.29 8.37
CA ALA A 84 -12.31 6.28 9.27
C ALA A 84 -12.88 6.38 10.69
N TYR A 85 -13.18 7.61 11.15
CA TYR A 85 -13.78 7.84 12.47
C TYR A 85 -15.18 7.23 12.55
N GLN A 86 -16.06 7.60 11.61
CA GLN A 86 -17.44 7.07 11.59
C GLN A 86 -17.44 5.55 11.43
N TYR A 87 -16.56 5.01 10.58
CA TYR A 87 -16.42 3.57 10.42
C TYR A 87 -16.00 2.86 11.70
N ILE A 88 -15.01 3.39 12.43
CA ILE A 88 -14.57 2.81 13.71
C ILE A 88 -15.69 2.91 14.75
N CYS A 89 -16.38 4.06 14.84
CA CYS A 89 -17.52 4.23 15.74
C CYS A 89 -18.62 3.21 15.46
N ASP A 90 -19.04 3.05 14.21
CA ASP A 90 -20.04 2.06 13.80
C ASP A 90 -19.66 0.63 14.23
N ARG A 91 -18.39 0.25 14.05
CA ARG A 91 -17.89 -1.09 14.42
C ARG A 91 -17.76 -1.29 15.92
N VAL A 92 -17.29 -0.29 16.67
CA VAL A 92 -17.13 -0.37 18.12
C VAL A 92 -18.50 -0.34 18.82
N SER A 93 -19.43 0.47 18.31
CA SER A 93 -20.82 0.53 18.79
C SER A 93 -21.66 -0.67 18.37
N SER A 94 -21.13 -1.59 17.58
CA SER A 94 -21.83 -2.79 17.07
C SER A 94 -23.11 -2.47 16.30
N ILE A 95 -23.17 -1.29 15.66
CA ILE A 95 -24.32 -0.85 14.85
C ILE A 95 -24.30 -1.58 13.50
N PHE A 96 -23.10 -1.67 12.88
CA PHE A 96 -22.86 -2.34 11.61
C PHE A 96 -23.73 -1.87 10.43
N GLU A 97 -24.19 -0.62 10.44
CA GLU A 97 -24.96 -0.02 9.33
C GLU A 97 -24.08 0.26 8.12
N MET A 98 -22.82 0.63 8.35
CA MET A 98 -21.87 0.88 7.26
C MET A 98 -21.43 -0.45 6.62
N PRO A 99 -21.38 -0.57 5.27
CA PRO A 99 -20.83 -1.73 4.59
C PRO A 99 -19.39 -2.03 5.02
N SER A 100 -18.98 -3.30 4.98
CA SER A 100 -17.59 -3.64 5.29
C SER A 100 -16.61 -3.03 4.28
N LEU A 101 -15.42 -2.64 4.72
CA LEU A 101 -14.38 -2.16 3.79
C LEU A 101 -14.08 -3.22 2.70
N ALA A 102 -14.15 -4.50 3.05
CA ALA A 102 -13.97 -5.60 2.10
C ALA A 102 -15.07 -5.67 1.03
N GLN A 103 -16.32 -5.34 1.39
CA GLN A 103 -17.42 -5.24 0.44
C GLN A 103 -17.21 -4.03 -0.50
N LEU A 104 -16.91 -2.86 0.06
CA LEU A 104 -16.66 -1.65 -0.71
C LEU A 104 -15.48 -1.81 -1.70
N ILE A 105 -14.42 -2.54 -1.32
CA ILE A 105 -13.32 -2.89 -2.24
C ILE A 105 -13.84 -3.69 -3.44
N ARG A 106 -14.70 -4.70 -3.20
CA ARG A 106 -15.26 -5.53 -4.27
C ARG A 106 -16.14 -4.70 -5.20
N GLU A 107 -17.01 -3.86 -4.64
CA GLU A 107 -17.89 -2.97 -5.39
C GLU A 107 -17.09 -2.02 -6.29
N LYS A 108 -16.09 -1.29 -5.75
CA LYS A 108 -15.23 -0.41 -6.56
C LYS A 108 -14.42 -1.17 -7.62
N SER A 109 -13.97 -2.39 -7.31
CA SER A 109 -13.20 -3.19 -8.27
C SER A 109 -14.03 -3.64 -9.48
N SER A 110 -15.33 -3.84 -9.29
CA SER A 110 -16.26 -4.24 -10.36
C SER A 110 -16.57 -3.09 -11.31
N ILE A 111 -16.67 -1.86 -10.78
CA ILE A 111 -16.96 -0.65 -11.56
C ILE A 111 -15.77 -0.28 -12.46
N SER A 112 -14.54 -0.46 -11.98
CA SER A 112 -13.32 -0.11 -12.72
C SER A 112 -12.97 -1.06 -13.88
N ARG A 113 -13.70 -2.17 -14.07
CA ARG A 113 -13.48 -3.15 -15.14
C ARG A 113 -14.41 -3.00 -16.35
N ASN A 114 -15.38 -2.08 -16.26
CA ASN A 114 -16.28 -1.71 -17.37
C ASN A 114 -15.80 -0.41 -18.01
#